data_AF-N9RHE8-F1
#
_entry.id   AF-N9RHE8-F1
#
_cell.length_a   1.000
_cell.length_b   1.000
_cell.length_c   1.000
_cell.angle_alpha   90.00
_cell.angle_beta   90.00
_cell.angle_gamma   90.00
#
_symmetry.space_group_name_H-M   'P 1'
#
loop_
_entity.id
_entity.type
_entity.pdbx_description
1 polymer ?
#
loop_
_entity_poly.entity_id
_entity_poly.type
_entity_poly.pdbx_seq_one_letter_code
_entity_poly.pdbx_strand_id
1 'polypeptide(L)' 'MGFFNTSDQDNHVHNLLLNKKEILMEYRVDVLVEKYIGASKEIQQIIVQILKERGYSSREIEHMLKENK' A
#
# COMPACT_ATOMS: atom_id res chain seq x y z
N MET A 1 26.78 17.58 -12.46
CA MET A 1 25.81 17.11 -11.43
C MET A 1 24.97 16.03 -12.10
N GLY A 2 25.06 14.81 -11.58
CA GLY A 2 24.60 13.59 -12.26
C GLY A 2 23.08 13.54 -12.38
N PHE A 3 22.62 13.38 -13.61
CA PHE A 3 21.26 12.95 -13.91
C PHE A 3 21.23 11.44 -13.68
N PHE A 4 20.68 11.02 -12.54
CA PHE A 4 20.38 9.62 -12.33
C PHE A 4 19.20 9.28 -13.25
N ASN A 5 19.49 8.54 -14.32
CA ASN A 5 18.49 7.82 -15.10
C ASN A 5 17.77 6.83 -14.17
N THR A 6 16.64 7.22 -13.60
CA THR A 6 15.81 6.33 -12.76
C THR A 6 14.66 5.69 -13.54
N SER A 7 14.54 5.88 -14.87
CA SER A 7 13.41 5.29 -15.63
C SER A 7 13.40 3.75 -15.65
N ASP A 8 14.55 3.09 -15.58
CA ASP A 8 14.61 1.61 -15.55
C ASP A 8 14.36 1.04 -14.14
N GLN A 9 14.74 1.78 -13.09
CA GLN A 9 14.44 1.41 -11.71
C GLN A 9 12.95 1.63 -11.39
N ASP A 10 12.35 2.69 -11.92
CA ASP A 10 10.95 3.02 -11.71
C ASP A 10 10.02 1.96 -12.31
N ASN A 11 10.34 1.41 -13.49
CA ASN A 11 9.56 0.31 -14.08
C ASN A 11 9.65 -0.99 -13.27
N HIS A 12 10.82 -1.33 -12.76
CA HIS A 12 10.99 -2.55 -11.96
C HIS A 12 10.33 -2.43 -10.58
N VAL A 13 10.40 -1.24 -9.97
CA VAL A 13 9.68 -0.91 -8.74
C VAL A 13 8.19 -0.87 -9.00
N HIS A 14 7.71 -0.23 -10.07
CA HIS A 14 6.29 -0.22 -10.45
C HIS A 14 5.74 -1.62 -10.65
N ASN A 15 6.46 -2.49 -11.35
CA ASN A 15 6.01 -3.86 -11.60
C ASN A 15 5.97 -4.69 -10.30
N LEU A 16 6.94 -4.48 -9.41
CA LEU A 16 6.93 -5.08 -8.07
C LEU A 16 5.80 -4.50 -7.20
N LEU A 17 5.52 -3.20 -7.31
CA LEU A 17 4.46 -2.50 -6.60
C LEU A 17 3.08 -2.99 -7.04
N LEU A 18 2.89 -3.15 -8.36
CA LEU A 18 1.68 -3.68 -8.97
C LEU A 18 1.43 -5.12 -8.53
N ASN A 19 2.47 -5.97 -8.57
CA ASN A 19 2.37 -7.34 -8.11
C ASN A 19 2.02 -7.41 -6.62
N LYS A 20 2.64 -6.57 -5.79
CA LYS A 20 2.28 -6.45 -4.36
C LYS A 20 0.87 -5.92 -4.16
N LYS A 21 0.43 -4.95 -4.96
CA LYS A 21 -0.91 -4.38 -4.92
C LYS A 21 -1.96 -5.44 -5.27
N GLU A 22 -1.72 -6.25 -6.30
CA GLU A 22 -2.61 -7.33 -6.72
C GLU A 22 -2.77 -8.37 -5.61
N ILE A 23 -1.66 -8.82 -5.02
CA ILE A 23 -1.67 -9.75 -3.87
C ILE A 23 -2.40 -9.13 -2.67
N LEU A 24 -2.16 -7.84 -2.37
CA LEU A 24 -2.85 -7.12 -1.29
C LEU A 24 -4.35 -6.90 -1.60
N MET A 25 -4.71 -6.78 -2.87
CA MET A 25 -6.09 -6.63 -3.32
C MET A 25 -6.89 -7.93 -3.20
N GLU A 26 -6.24 -9.09 -3.06
CA GLU A 26 -6.92 -10.34 -2.71
C GLU A 26 -7.10 -10.53 -1.19
N TYR A 27 -6.29 -9.85 -0.37
CA TYR A 27 -6.39 -9.99 1.08
C TYR A 27 -7.64 -9.31 1.66
N ARG A 28 -8.19 -9.95 2.71
CA ARG A 28 -9.26 -9.37 3.52
C ARG A 28 -8.78 -8.13 4.25
N VAL A 29 -9.71 -7.26 4.62
CA VAL A 29 -9.38 -5.98 5.26
C VAL A 29 -8.66 -6.19 6.60
N ASP A 30 -9.05 -7.16 7.43
CA ASP A 30 -8.29 -7.52 8.65
C ASP A 30 -6.82 -7.82 8.37
N VAL A 31 -6.53 -8.65 7.37
CA VAL A 31 -5.15 -9.03 7.00
C VAL A 31 -4.37 -7.82 6.46
N LEU A 32 -5.05 -6.91 5.77
CA LEU A 32 -4.46 -5.64 5.32
C LEU A 32 -4.10 -4.73 6.50
N VAL A 33 -4.98 -4.64 7.50
CA VAL A 33 -4.76 -3.85 8.72
C VAL A 33 -3.61 -4.46 9.54
N GLU A 34 -3.56 -5.78 9.71
CA GLU A 34 -2.44 -6.46 10.38
C GLU A 34 -1.10 -6.21 9.68
N LYS A 35 -1.08 -6.31 8.34
CA LYS A 35 0.13 -5.99 7.56
C LYS A 35 0.50 -4.51 7.65
N TYR A 36 -0.45 -3.61 7.83
CA TYR A 36 -0.18 -2.16 7.94
C TYR A 36 0.65 -1.80 9.18
N ILE A 37 0.41 -2.45 10.33
CA ILE A 37 1.02 -2.11 11.63
C ILE A 37 2.54 -2.25 11.61
N GLY A 38 3.06 -3.25 10.89
CA GLY A 38 4.49 -3.55 10.81
C GLY A 38 5.16 -3.22 9.47
N ALA A 39 4.43 -2.65 8.51
CA ALA A 39 4.96 -2.45 7.16
C ALA A 39 5.62 -1.08 6.95
N SER A 40 6.52 -1.04 5.97
CA SER A 40 7.13 0.20 5.48
C SER A 40 6.08 1.17 4.94
N LYS A 41 6.36 2.49 5.00
CA LYS A 41 5.51 3.56 4.48
C LYS A 41 4.95 3.28 3.07
N GLU A 42 5.75 2.70 2.20
CA GLU A 42 5.37 2.35 0.83
C GLU A 42 4.20 1.34 0.80
N ILE A 43 4.30 0.26 1.58
CA ILE A 43 3.24 -0.75 1.73
C ILE A 43 2.01 -0.15 2.41
N GLN A 44 2.21 0.70 3.42
CA GLN A 44 1.11 1.40 4.09
C GLN A 44 0.32 2.26 3.10
N GLN A 45 1.00 2.98 2.20
CA GLN A 45 0.35 3.75 1.14
C GLN A 45 -0.41 2.87 0.15
N ILE A 46 0.13 1.71 -0.22
CA ILE A 46 -0.55 0.74 -1.09
C ILE A 46 -1.83 0.22 -0.42
N ILE A 47 -1.76 -0.15 0.86
CA ILE A 47 -2.92 -0.64 1.63
C ILE A 47 -4.02 0.44 1.71
N VAL A 48 -3.65 1.68 2.02
CA VAL A 48 -4.60 2.81 2.05
C VAL A 48 -5.24 3.05 0.68
N GLN A 49 -4.47 2.94 -0.42
CA GLN A 49 -5.01 3.05 -1.78
C GLN A 49 -6.00 1.93 -2.09
N ILE A 50 -5.67 0.69 -1.77
CA ILE A 50 -6.56 -0.47 -1.97
C ILE A 50 -7.88 -0.29 -1.20
N LEU A 51 -7.81 0.16 0.05
CA LEU A 51 -9.02 0.41 0.86
C LEU A 51 -9.85 1.55 0.25
N LYS A 52 -9.23 2.63 -0.23
CA LYS A 52 -9.96 3.69 -0.94
C LYS A 52 -10.62 3.17 -2.23
N GLU A 53 -9.93 2.35 -3.02
CA GLU A 53 -10.48 1.74 -4.24
C GLU A 53 -11.64 0.79 -3.95
N ARG A 54 -11.64 0.14 -2.78
CA ARG A 54 -12.76 -0.68 -2.30
C ARG A 54 -13.95 0.14 -1.77
N GLY A 55 -13.85 1.47 -1.74
CA GLY A 55 -14.92 2.37 -1.33
C GLY A 55 -14.88 2.82 0.13
N TYR A 56 -13.82 2.48 0.87
CA TYR A 56 -13.69 2.93 2.26
C TYR A 56 -13.28 4.40 2.33
N SER A 57 -13.90 5.15 3.23
CA SER A 57 -13.54 6.55 3.45
C SER A 57 -12.21 6.67 4.20
N SER A 58 -11.46 7.74 3.94
CA SER A 58 -10.20 8.03 4.67
C SER A 58 -10.36 7.99 6.19
N ARG A 59 -11.54 8.39 6.71
CA ARG A 59 -11.89 8.30 8.14
C ARG A 59 -12.05 6.85 8.61
N GLU A 60 -12.75 6.02 7.86
CA GLU A 60 -12.92 4.59 8.19
C GLU A 60 -11.57 3.89 8.18
N ILE A 61 -10.77 4.15 7.14
CA ILE A 61 -9.40 3.64 7.03
C ILE A 61 -8.58 4.08 8.23
N GLU A 62 -8.58 5.38 8.58
CA GLU A 62 -7.84 5.85 9.74
C GLU A 62 -8.32 5.19 11.04
N HIS A 63 -9.63 5.02 11.24
CA HIS A 63 -10.18 4.33 12.41
C HIS A 63 -9.71 2.87 12.49
N MET A 64 -9.80 2.12 11.39
CA MET A 64 -9.38 0.71 11.33
C MET A 64 -7.88 0.54 11.60
N LEU A 65 -7.07 1.49 11.12
CA LEU A 65 -5.62 1.50 11.29
C LEU A 65 -5.17 2.04 12.65
N LYS A 66 -5.97 2.91 13.31
CA LYS A 66 -5.71 3.43 14.66
C LYS A 66 -6.13 2.48 15.78
N GLU A 67 -7.21 1.71 15.58
CA GLU A 67 -7.73 0.83 16.64
C GLU A 67 -6.81 -0.35 16.97
N ASN A 68 -5.79 -0.63 16.15
CA ASN A 68 -4.80 -1.67 16.41
C ASN A 68 -3.45 -1.14 16.97
N LYS A 69 -3.45 0.04 17.61
CA LYS A 69 -2.27 0.61 18.30
C LYS A 69 -2.33 0.36 19.80
#